data_AF-A0A1Y2SKG7-F1
#
_entry.id   AF-A0A1Y2SKG7-F1
#
_cell.length_a   1.000
_cell.length_b   1.000
_cell.length_c   1.000
_cell.angle_alpha   90.00
_cell.angle_beta   90.00
_cell.angle_gamma   90.00
#
_symmetry.space_group_name_H-M   'P 1'
#
loop_
_entity.id
_entity.type
_entity.pdbx_description
1 polymer ?
#
loop_
_entity_poly.entity_id
_entity_poly.type
_entity_poly.pdbx_seq_one_letter_code
_entity_poly.pdbx_strand_id
1 'polypeptide(L)'
;MEPDQISVYAGSSLGQVDRFSMAGLIGNPLNGSRASSKMLPLSMADMPAGFINSYLINNLGTTSANLGACASFLYNLKQGINDIKQGKSKVCLVGCAEAPIVPEIIEGFRVMGALAEDHQLRKLDGTDIVNHHRACRPFSTNAGFTIAESAQFILLMSDELALQCGANILGSVPDVFVNADANKKSISSPGIGNYITMMKAASLTNHVLDGKLQYSYVQAHGTGTPQNRVTESHIINEVAKTFGLKHWDVTAIKAHIGHSIAAAAGDQLANTLGVWQYGWIPGITTIDHIAEDVHATNLNILMQNKFVGERGENMKATIINAKGFGGNNASAVVLSPQKTMQMLNKKHGSSSINTYHKRNEIVKRNSEERDQAICRGKESVVYNFGNAVLQPSDIQLSRQEMRLSGFKHPIKLPTAEEFSEFL
;
A
#
# COMPACT_ATOMS: atom_id res chain seq x y z
N MET A 1 -17.02 4.55 -19.63
CA MET A 1 -16.94 3.25 -18.93
C MET A 1 -18.30 2.97 -18.32
N GLU A 2 -18.64 1.71 -18.10
CA GLU A 2 -19.89 1.33 -17.42
C GLU A 2 -19.80 1.73 -15.94
N PRO A 3 -20.91 2.09 -15.27
CA PRO A 3 -20.90 2.59 -13.89
C PRO A 3 -20.28 1.65 -12.86
N ASP A 4 -20.33 0.34 -13.12
CA ASP A 4 -19.82 -0.72 -12.25
C ASP A 4 -18.35 -1.07 -12.50
N GLN A 5 -17.68 -0.44 -13.49
CA GLN A 5 -16.25 -0.64 -13.80
C GLN A 5 -15.30 0.16 -12.91
N ILE A 6 -15.72 0.48 -11.69
CA ILE A 6 -14.93 1.17 -10.66
C ILE A 6 -14.87 0.28 -9.44
N SER A 7 -13.66 -0.06 -8.98
CA SER A 7 -13.47 -0.79 -7.73
C SER A 7 -12.92 0.10 -6.61
N VAL A 8 -13.33 -0.14 -5.37
CA VAL A 8 -12.70 0.44 -4.17
C VAL A 8 -12.28 -0.66 -3.20
N TYR A 9 -10.97 -0.78 -2.98
CA TYR A 9 -10.41 -1.71 -2.00
C TYR A 9 -9.70 -0.94 -0.90
N ALA A 10 -10.37 -0.74 0.23
CA ALA A 10 -9.81 0.01 1.34
C ALA A 10 -10.31 -0.42 2.70
N GLY A 11 -9.45 -0.32 3.71
CA GLY A 11 -9.83 -0.64 5.08
C GLY A 11 -8.78 -0.30 6.13
N SER A 12 -9.05 -0.74 7.36
CA SER A 12 -8.16 -0.73 8.52
C SER A 12 -7.95 -2.17 8.99
N SER A 13 -6.82 -2.50 9.62
CA SER A 13 -6.61 -3.88 10.12
C SER A 13 -7.27 -4.09 11.48
N LEU A 14 -7.33 -3.03 12.29
CA LEU A 14 -7.85 -3.11 13.66
C LEU A 14 -9.34 -2.72 13.74
N GLY A 15 -9.93 -2.26 12.63
CA GLY A 15 -11.17 -1.51 12.68
C GLY A 15 -10.93 -0.09 13.22
N GLN A 16 -12.01 0.66 13.43
CA GLN A 16 -11.89 1.97 14.06
C GLN A 16 -11.98 1.77 15.56
N VAL A 17 -10.92 2.12 16.26
CA VAL A 17 -10.68 1.75 17.66
C VAL A 17 -10.79 2.93 18.63
N ASP A 18 -11.30 4.06 18.19
CA ASP A 18 -11.48 5.24 19.03
C ASP A 18 -12.84 5.27 19.76
N ARG A 19 -13.03 6.29 20.60
CA ARG A 19 -14.22 6.46 21.44
C ARG A 19 -15.54 6.68 20.67
N PHE A 20 -15.48 7.01 19.39
CA PHE A 20 -16.64 7.20 18.52
C PHE A 20 -17.01 5.92 17.74
N SER A 21 -16.23 4.85 17.91
CA SER A 21 -16.36 3.57 17.21
C SER A 21 -16.27 2.39 18.19
N MET A 22 -15.35 1.44 18.00
CA MET A 22 -15.26 0.21 18.79
C MET A 22 -15.01 0.45 20.29
N ALA A 23 -14.13 1.39 20.66
CA ALA A 23 -13.85 1.65 22.07
C ALA A 23 -15.06 2.29 22.76
N GLY A 24 -15.78 3.18 22.08
CA GLY A 24 -17.05 3.72 22.59
C GLY A 24 -18.16 2.66 22.68
N LEU A 25 -18.27 1.80 21.65
CA LEU A 25 -19.25 0.73 21.59
C LEU A 25 -19.16 -0.20 22.80
N ILE A 26 -17.94 -0.63 23.12
CA ILE A 26 -17.67 -1.59 24.21
C ILE A 26 -17.54 -0.87 25.56
N GLY A 27 -16.89 0.29 25.59
CA GLY A 27 -16.53 1.00 26.81
C GLY A 27 -17.66 1.81 27.44
N ASN A 28 -18.56 2.41 26.64
CA ASN A 28 -19.62 3.25 27.19
C ASN A 28 -20.54 2.49 28.17
N PRO A 29 -21.06 1.28 27.85
CA PRO A 29 -21.88 0.54 28.79
C PRO A 29 -21.19 0.25 30.13
N LEU A 30 -19.85 0.08 30.12
CA LEU A 30 -19.06 -0.18 31.32
C LEU A 30 -18.84 1.06 32.19
N ASN A 31 -18.96 2.26 31.63
CA ASN A 31 -18.82 3.53 32.34
C ASN A 31 -20.16 4.23 32.66
N GLY A 32 -21.28 3.52 32.49
CA GLY A 32 -22.62 4.04 32.75
C GLY A 32 -23.22 4.88 31.62
N SER A 33 -22.51 5.04 30.49
CA SER A 33 -23.02 5.71 29.29
C SER A 33 -23.64 4.72 28.30
N ARG A 34 -24.47 5.21 27.38
CA ARG A 34 -24.99 4.38 26.29
C ARG A 34 -24.06 4.43 25.07
N ALA A 35 -24.00 3.33 24.33
CA ALA A 35 -23.44 3.34 22.98
C ALA A 35 -24.37 4.15 22.05
N SER A 36 -23.79 4.85 21.07
CA SER A 36 -24.55 5.55 20.02
C SER A 36 -24.88 4.61 18.86
N SER A 37 -25.92 4.93 18.09
CA SER A 37 -26.30 4.17 16.90
C SER A 37 -25.23 4.12 15.80
N LYS A 38 -24.24 5.02 15.85
CA LYS A 38 -23.16 5.13 14.86
C LYS A 38 -21.91 4.32 15.23
N MET A 39 -21.71 3.99 16.50
CA MET A 39 -20.45 3.37 16.95
C MET A 39 -20.20 2.01 16.30
N LEU A 40 -21.20 1.14 16.27
CA LEU A 40 -21.09 -0.18 15.62
C LEU A 40 -20.78 -0.07 14.13
N PRO A 41 -21.61 0.60 13.29
CA PRO A 41 -21.32 0.66 11.86
C PRO A 41 -19.98 1.36 11.57
N LEU A 42 -19.64 2.45 12.27
CA LEU A 42 -18.37 3.15 12.05
C LEU A 42 -17.13 2.38 12.54
N SER A 43 -17.30 1.36 13.37
CA SER A 43 -16.20 0.51 13.86
C SER A 43 -15.67 -0.49 12.84
N MET A 44 -16.46 -0.80 11.79
CA MET A 44 -16.11 -1.87 10.85
C MET A 44 -14.87 -1.51 10.03
N ALA A 45 -14.03 -2.51 9.81
CA ALA A 45 -12.73 -2.38 9.14
C ALA A 45 -12.82 -1.93 7.67
N ASP A 46 -13.95 -2.16 7.01
CA ASP A 46 -14.21 -1.80 5.61
C ASP A 46 -14.81 -0.39 5.45
N MET A 47 -15.14 0.30 6.54
CA MET A 47 -15.71 1.65 6.48
C MET A 47 -14.87 2.68 5.74
N PRO A 48 -13.51 2.61 5.69
CA PRO A 48 -12.75 3.47 4.78
C PRO A 48 -13.21 3.35 3.32
N ALA A 49 -13.44 2.12 2.81
CA ALA A 49 -14.02 1.93 1.48
C ALA A 49 -15.48 2.40 1.42
N GLY A 50 -16.30 2.05 2.43
CA GLY A 50 -17.69 2.47 2.51
C GLY A 50 -17.90 3.99 2.42
N PHE A 51 -17.05 4.77 3.11
CA PHE A 51 -17.07 6.23 3.07
C PHE A 51 -16.66 6.78 1.70
N ILE A 52 -15.65 6.19 1.07
CA ILE A 52 -15.24 6.57 -0.28
C ILE A 52 -16.38 6.34 -1.26
N ASN A 53 -16.97 5.15 -1.26
CA ASN A 53 -18.07 4.81 -2.16
C ASN A 53 -19.25 5.77 -1.98
N SER A 54 -19.67 5.97 -0.73
CA SER A 54 -20.94 6.64 -0.42
C SER A 54 -20.85 8.16 -0.42
N TYR A 55 -19.70 8.73 -0.03
CA TYR A 55 -19.58 10.16 0.25
C TYR A 55 -18.50 10.86 -0.57
N LEU A 56 -17.68 10.12 -1.33
CA LEU A 56 -16.60 10.71 -2.12
C LEU A 56 -16.86 10.60 -3.62
N ILE A 57 -17.12 9.39 -4.11
CA ILE A 57 -17.12 9.13 -5.56
C ILE A 57 -18.43 8.58 -6.13
N ASN A 58 -19.47 8.37 -5.30
CA ASN A 58 -20.76 7.80 -5.71
C ASN A 58 -20.59 6.48 -6.49
N ASN A 59 -19.82 5.54 -5.91
CA ASN A 59 -19.43 4.30 -6.57
C ASN A 59 -20.57 3.27 -6.55
N LEU A 60 -20.77 2.60 -7.68
CA LEU A 60 -21.71 1.49 -7.85
C LEU A 60 -21.03 0.18 -8.22
N GLY A 61 -19.72 0.20 -8.43
CA GLY A 61 -18.94 -0.99 -8.74
C GLY A 61 -18.47 -1.72 -7.49
N THR A 62 -17.44 -2.54 -7.68
CA THR A 62 -17.00 -3.51 -6.66
C THR A 62 -16.36 -2.82 -5.45
N THR A 63 -16.60 -3.34 -4.26
CA THR A 63 -15.94 -2.85 -3.04
C THR A 63 -15.66 -3.96 -2.03
N SER A 64 -14.53 -3.89 -1.33
CA SER A 64 -14.24 -4.72 -0.15
C SER A 64 -13.02 -4.20 0.63
N ALA A 65 -12.69 -4.88 1.73
CA ALA A 65 -11.43 -4.71 2.44
C ALA A 65 -10.77 -6.08 2.61
N ASN A 66 -9.57 -6.26 2.05
CA ASN A 66 -8.80 -7.49 2.20
C ASN A 66 -7.79 -7.32 3.35
N LEU A 67 -8.02 -8.04 4.44
CA LEU A 67 -7.22 -7.92 5.66
C LEU A 67 -6.08 -8.94 5.68
N GLY A 68 -4.85 -8.43 5.71
CA GLY A 68 -3.59 -9.19 5.79
C GLY A 68 -2.72 -8.70 6.95
N ALA A 69 -3.33 -8.27 8.07
CA ALA A 69 -2.66 -7.57 9.16
C ALA A 69 -1.82 -6.39 8.63
N CYS A 70 -0.55 -6.28 9.04
CA CYS A 70 0.37 -5.23 8.59
C CYS A 70 0.70 -5.25 7.07
N ALA A 71 0.23 -6.25 6.31
CA ALA A 71 0.37 -6.34 4.86
C ALA A 71 -0.92 -5.97 4.08
N SER A 72 -1.98 -5.51 4.77
CA SER A 72 -3.32 -5.29 4.18
C SER A 72 -3.35 -4.39 2.95
N PHE A 73 -2.56 -3.31 2.91
CA PHE A 73 -2.51 -2.45 1.71
C PHE A 73 -2.11 -3.23 0.44
N LEU A 74 -1.15 -4.18 0.55
CA LEU A 74 -0.77 -5.00 -0.60
C LEU A 74 -1.85 -6.03 -0.97
N TYR A 75 -2.65 -6.50 -0.01
CA TYR A 75 -3.79 -7.38 -0.29
C TYR A 75 -4.87 -6.63 -1.10
N ASN A 76 -5.19 -5.40 -0.69
CA ASN A 76 -6.08 -4.52 -1.45
C ASN A 76 -5.53 -4.21 -2.85
N LEU A 77 -4.22 -3.93 -2.95
CA LEU A 77 -3.54 -3.68 -4.21
C LEU A 77 -3.61 -4.88 -5.16
N LYS A 78 -3.39 -6.10 -4.64
CA LYS A 78 -3.51 -7.33 -5.42
C LYS A 78 -4.91 -7.47 -6.03
N GLN A 79 -5.95 -7.21 -5.24
CA GLN A 79 -7.32 -7.33 -5.73
C GLN A 79 -7.62 -6.27 -6.81
N GLY A 80 -7.19 -5.02 -6.61
CA GLY A 80 -7.35 -3.96 -7.63
C GLY A 80 -6.64 -4.28 -8.95
N ILE A 81 -5.44 -4.86 -8.89
CA ILE A 81 -4.70 -5.31 -10.08
C ILE A 81 -5.46 -6.44 -10.80
N ASN A 82 -5.99 -7.40 -10.05
CA ASN A 82 -6.73 -8.52 -10.63
C ASN A 82 -7.98 -8.05 -11.37
N ASP A 83 -8.75 -7.14 -10.79
CA ASP A 83 -9.95 -6.59 -11.42
C ASP A 83 -9.62 -5.86 -12.73
N ILE A 84 -8.54 -5.07 -12.75
CA ILE A 84 -8.09 -4.36 -13.96
C ILE A 84 -7.61 -5.35 -15.02
N LYS A 85 -6.81 -6.35 -14.63
CA LYS A 85 -6.32 -7.38 -15.56
C LYS A 85 -7.45 -8.22 -16.16
N GLN A 86 -8.50 -8.49 -15.39
CA GLN A 86 -9.68 -9.25 -15.81
C GLN A 86 -10.71 -8.39 -16.57
N GLY A 87 -10.48 -7.08 -16.73
CA GLY A 87 -11.41 -6.17 -17.39
C GLY A 87 -12.68 -5.86 -16.59
N LYS A 88 -12.77 -6.32 -15.34
CA LYS A 88 -13.89 -6.06 -14.43
C LYS A 88 -13.97 -4.58 -14.06
N SER A 89 -12.81 -3.97 -13.83
CA SER A 89 -12.72 -2.54 -13.51
C SER A 89 -11.70 -1.83 -14.41
N LYS A 90 -11.97 -0.58 -14.75
CA LYS A 90 -11.04 0.30 -15.47
C LYS A 90 -10.37 1.31 -14.55
N VAL A 91 -10.97 1.54 -13.38
CA VAL A 91 -10.44 2.39 -12.32
C VAL A 91 -10.55 1.62 -11.02
N CYS A 92 -9.51 1.65 -10.20
CA CYS A 92 -9.55 1.09 -8.86
C CYS A 92 -8.89 2.03 -7.86
N LEU A 93 -9.63 2.45 -6.84
CA LEU A 93 -9.05 3.13 -5.68
C LEU A 93 -8.62 2.08 -4.65
N VAL A 94 -7.34 2.05 -4.33
CA VAL A 94 -6.76 1.14 -3.36
C VAL A 94 -6.22 1.95 -2.20
N GLY A 95 -6.49 1.53 -0.97
CA GLY A 95 -5.87 2.18 0.18
C GLY A 95 -6.03 1.46 1.49
N CYS A 96 -5.51 2.09 2.54
CA CYS A 96 -5.77 1.76 3.93
C CYS A 96 -5.75 3.05 4.75
N ALA A 97 -6.54 3.10 5.82
CA ALA A 97 -6.50 4.16 6.80
C ALA A 97 -6.50 3.54 8.20
N GLU A 98 -5.46 3.83 8.99
CA GLU A 98 -5.32 3.30 10.35
C GLU A 98 -4.96 4.43 11.32
N ALA A 99 -5.70 4.53 12.43
CA ALA A 99 -5.45 5.47 13.52
C ALA A 99 -5.34 4.72 14.86
N PRO A 100 -4.27 3.93 15.08
CA PRO A 100 -4.21 2.97 16.18
C PRO A 100 -3.56 3.56 17.44
N ILE A 101 -3.28 4.86 17.48
CA ILE A 101 -2.62 5.53 18.60
C ILE A 101 -3.66 5.82 19.71
N VAL A 102 -4.14 4.73 20.32
CA VAL A 102 -5.04 4.73 21.47
C VAL A 102 -4.48 3.83 22.57
N PRO A 103 -4.70 4.13 23.86
CA PRO A 103 -4.05 3.44 24.98
C PRO A 103 -4.21 1.92 24.95
N GLU A 104 -5.39 1.42 24.60
CA GLU A 104 -5.73 -0.01 24.58
C GLU A 104 -4.92 -0.77 23.52
N ILE A 105 -4.72 -0.16 22.36
CA ILE A 105 -3.95 -0.77 21.27
C ILE A 105 -2.45 -0.70 21.57
N ILE A 106 -1.97 0.42 22.12
CA ILE A 106 -0.59 0.54 22.59
C ILE A 106 -0.30 -0.53 23.65
N GLU A 107 -1.18 -0.70 24.64
CA GLU A 107 -1.05 -1.71 25.68
C GLU A 107 -1.06 -3.12 25.10
N GLY A 108 -1.96 -3.41 24.16
CA GLY A 108 -2.03 -4.69 23.47
C GLY A 108 -0.71 -5.07 22.78
N PHE A 109 -0.09 -4.15 22.04
CA PHE A 109 1.22 -4.40 21.43
C PHE A 109 2.37 -4.41 22.45
N ARG A 110 2.27 -3.64 23.53
CA ARG A 110 3.26 -3.63 24.62
C ARG A 110 3.33 -4.97 25.33
N VAL A 111 2.18 -5.54 25.73
CA VAL A 111 2.15 -6.86 26.40
C VAL A 111 2.58 -8.02 25.51
N MET A 112 2.50 -7.84 24.18
CA MET A 112 3.09 -8.77 23.20
C MET A 112 4.61 -8.66 23.11
N GLY A 113 5.22 -7.65 23.74
CA GLY A 113 6.64 -7.32 23.61
C GLY A 113 7.01 -6.82 22.20
N ALA A 114 6.05 -6.22 21.47
CA ALA A 114 6.24 -5.84 20.08
C ALA A 114 6.71 -4.39 19.90
N LEU A 115 6.45 -3.53 20.89
CA LEU A 115 6.83 -2.11 20.86
C LEU A 115 8.22 -1.87 21.43
N ALA A 116 8.90 -0.85 20.92
CA ALA A 116 10.11 -0.34 21.56
C ALA A 116 9.73 0.42 22.85
N GLU A 117 10.30 0.01 23.98
CA GLU A 117 10.07 0.69 25.26
C GLU A 117 11.28 1.52 25.70
N ASP A 118 11.00 2.63 26.41
CA ASP A 118 11.98 3.57 26.94
C ASP A 118 13.15 2.87 27.66
N HIS A 119 12.85 1.92 28.56
CA HIS A 119 13.89 1.22 29.32
C HIS A 119 14.83 0.39 28.43
N GLN A 120 14.30 -0.17 27.34
CA GLN A 120 15.09 -0.92 26.36
C GLN A 120 15.94 0.04 25.54
N LEU A 121 15.36 1.15 25.07
CA LEU A 121 16.10 2.16 24.30
C LEU A 121 17.24 2.79 25.13
N ARG A 122 17.00 3.12 26.40
CA ARG A 122 18.05 3.56 27.35
C ARG A 122 19.19 2.56 27.44
N LYS A 123 18.86 1.27 27.59
CA LYS A 123 19.84 0.19 27.65
C LYS A 123 20.64 0.05 26.36
N LEU A 124 19.99 0.18 25.20
CA LEU A 124 20.65 0.13 23.90
C LEU A 124 21.60 1.31 23.67
N ASP A 125 21.23 2.49 24.16
CA ASP A 125 22.00 3.73 23.96
C ASP A 125 23.02 3.99 25.08
N GLY A 126 22.99 3.22 26.18
CA GLY A 126 23.85 3.43 27.34
C GLY A 126 23.62 4.78 28.02
N THR A 127 22.38 5.29 28.01
CA THR A 127 22.01 6.61 28.55
C THR A 127 20.64 6.55 29.24
N ASP A 128 20.41 7.45 30.19
CA ASP A 128 19.12 7.61 30.86
C ASP A 128 18.11 8.44 30.05
N ILE A 129 18.58 9.15 29.01
CA ILE A 129 17.75 10.01 28.16
C ILE A 129 17.46 9.30 26.84
N VAL A 130 16.18 9.04 26.56
CA VAL A 130 15.74 8.40 25.32
C VAL A 130 15.66 9.43 24.20
N ASN A 131 16.21 9.09 23.03
CA ASN A 131 15.94 9.82 21.79
C ASN A 131 14.78 9.15 21.03
N HIS A 132 13.55 9.64 21.22
CA HIS A 132 12.36 9.08 20.57
C HIS A 132 12.37 9.18 19.04
N HIS A 133 13.11 10.13 18.46
CA HIS A 133 13.29 10.21 17.00
C HIS A 133 14.08 9.02 16.42
N ARG A 134 14.77 8.25 17.28
CA ARG A 134 15.49 7.03 16.90
C ARG A 134 14.82 5.77 17.44
N ALA A 135 13.55 5.81 17.86
CA ALA A 135 12.88 4.66 18.47
C ALA A 135 12.74 3.47 17.49
N CYS A 136 12.42 3.73 16.22
CA CYS A 136 12.38 2.70 15.18
C CYS A 136 13.75 2.54 14.53
N ARG A 137 14.40 1.37 14.73
CA ARG A 137 15.78 1.08 14.26
C ARG A 137 15.84 -0.16 13.35
N PRO A 138 15.30 -0.11 12.12
CA PRO A 138 15.35 -1.25 11.20
C PRO A 138 16.80 -1.71 10.95
N PHE A 139 17.06 -3.02 10.98
CA PHE A 139 18.38 -3.63 10.73
C PHE A 139 19.54 -3.24 11.65
N SER A 140 19.30 -2.52 12.75
CA SER A 140 20.30 -2.25 13.78
C SER A 140 19.97 -2.96 15.08
N THR A 141 20.79 -2.75 16.11
CA THR A 141 20.40 -3.11 17.47
C THR A 141 19.15 -2.31 17.83
N ASN A 142 18.07 -3.03 18.15
CA ASN A 142 16.71 -2.51 18.22
C ASN A 142 15.88 -3.28 19.26
N ALA A 143 14.73 -2.72 19.62
CA ALA A 143 13.93 -3.21 20.76
C ALA A 143 12.48 -3.57 20.39
N GLY A 144 11.97 -3.11 19.24
CA GLY A 144 10.57 -3.22 18.88
C GLY A 144 10.19 -2.19 17.83
N PHE A 145 8.96 -2.27 17.32
CA PHE A 145 8.47 -1.26 16.39
C PHE A 145 7.90 -0.04 17.13
N THR A 146 7.79 1.09 16.44
CA THR A 146 7.09 2.29 16.93
C THR A 146 5.74 2.36 16.23
N ILE A 147 4.64 2.38 16.99
CA ILE A 147 3.29 2.49 16.41
C ILE A 147 3.09 3.85 15.74
N ALA A 148 2.32 3.88 14.66
CA ALA A 148 1.99 5.12 13.94
C ALA A 148 0.57 5.06 13.36
N GLU A 149 0.10 6.20 12.88
CA GLU A 149 -1.15 6.36 12.12
C GLU A 149 -0.85 6.85 10.71
N SER A 150 -1.64 6.40 9.74
CA SER A 150 -1.50 6.83 8.33
C SER A 150 -2.76 6.51 7.53
N ALA A 151 -3.01 7.30 6.49
CA ALA A 151 -4.02 7.05 5.48
C ALA A 151 -3.38 7.19 4.10
N GLN A 152 -3.29 6.08 3.35
CA GLN A 152 -2.61 6.03 2.05
C GLN A 152 -3.56 5.47 1.01
N PHE A 153 -3.73 6.21 -0.08
CA PHE A 153 -4.60 5.84 -1.20
C PHE A 153 -3.90 6.06 -2.53
N ILE A 154 -4.12 5.13 -3.46
CA ILE A 154 -3.66 5.22 -4.84
C ILE A 154 -4.82 4.96 -5.79
N LEU A 155 -4.77 5.61 -6.95
CA LEU A 155 -5.70 5.37 -8.04
C LEU A 155 -4.99 4.55 -9.13
N LEU A 156 -5.47 3.34 -9.35
CA LEU A 156 -5.07 2.50 -10.49
C LEU A 156 -6.04 2.74 -11.64
N MET A 157 -5.51 2.75 -12.86
CA MET A 157 -6.30 2.82 -14.08
C MET A 157 -5.81 1.76 -15.05
N SER A 158 -6.71 1.24 -15.88
CA SER A 158 -6.28 0.51 -17.07
C SER A 158 -5.42 1.43 -17.94
N ASP A 159 -4.44 0.86 -18.62
CA ASP A 159 -3.50 1.62 -19.42
C ASP A 159 -4.19 2.40 -20.55
N GLU A 160 -5.17 1.78 -21.21
CA GLU A 160 -6.00 2.44 -22.23
C GLU A 160 -6.73 3.66 -21.68
N LEU A 161 -7.36 3.54 -20.50
CA LEU A 161 -8.10 4.64 -19.89
C LEU A 161 -7.15 5.74 -19.40
N ALA A 162 -6.01 5.37 -18.81
CA ALA A 162 -4.99 6.33 -18.37
C ALA A 162 -4.48 7.19 -19.54
N LEU A 163 -4.17 6.56 -20.68
CA LEU A 163 -3.78 7.25 -21.92
C LEU A 163 -4.93 8.10 -22.48
N GLN A 164 -6.17 7.57 -22.45
CA GLN A 164 -7.34 8.29 -22.92
C GLN A 164 -7.57 9.58 -22.14
N CYS A 165 -7.45 9.52 -20.81
CA CYS A 165 -7.67 10.64 -19.91
C CYS A 165 -6.48 11.61 -19.83
N GLY A 166 -5.29 11.23 -20.32
CA GLY A 166 -4.07 12.01 -20.08
C GLY A 166 -3.66 12.02 -18.61
N ALA A 167 -3.94 10.94 -17.86
CA ALA A 167 -3.68 10.86 -16.43
C ALA A 167 -2.18 10.96 -16.10
N ASN A 168 -1.80 11.56 -14.97
CA ASN A 168 -0.40 11.57 -14.53
C ASN A 168 0.05 10.13 -14.20
N ILE A 169 0.94 9.55 -15.00
CA ILE A 169 1.47 8.19 -14.77
C ILE A 169 2.66 8.28 -13.81
N LEU A 170 2.43 7.87 -12.56
CA LEU A 170 3.46 7.83 -11.50
C LEU A 170 4.27 6.52 -11.48
N GLY A 171 3.85 5.53 -12.26
CA GLY A 171 4.46 4.21 -12.33
C GLY A 171 3.42 3.15 -12.69
N SER A 172 3.79 1.88 -12.59
CA SER A 172 2.86 0.77 -12.72
C SER A 172 3.19 -0.37 -11.76
N VAL A 173 2.19 -1.17 -11.40
CA VAL A 173 2.34 -2.31 -10.49
C VAL A 173 1.96 -3.59 -11.24
N PRO A 174 2.95 -4.35 -11.77
CA PRO A 174 2.66 -5.54 -12.57
C PRO A 174 1.99 -6.65 -11.77
N ASP A 175 2.38 -6.85 -10.51
CA ASP A 175 1.79 -7.88 -9.65
C ASP A 175 2.10 -7.68 -8.16
N VAL A 176 1.32 -8.37 -7.33
CA VAL A 176 1.51 -8.51 -5.89
C VAL A 176 1.39 -9.99 -5.53
N PHE A 177 2.45 -10.53 -4.94
CA PHE A 177 2.46 -11.91 -4.47
C PHE A 177 2.08 -11.95 -3.01
N VAL A 178 1.16 -12.86 -2.64
CA VAL A 178 0.67 -13.06 -1.28
C VAL A 178 0.74 -14.55 -0.96
N ASN A 179 1.38 -14.91 0.15
CA ASN A 179 1.55 -16.30 0.57
C ASN A 179 1.53 -16.47 2.09
N ALA A 180 0.88 -17.54 2.54
CA ALA A 180 0.85 -17.95 3.94
C ALA A 180 2.14 -18.67 4.39
N ASP A 181 2.29 -18.88 5.69
CA ASP A 181 3.47 -19.50 6.31
C ASP A 181 3.40 -21.03 6.48
N ALA A 182 2.33 -21.67 6.02
CA ALA A 182 1.97 -23.05 6.39
C ALA A 182 1.77 -23.22 7.92
N ASN A 183 2.00 -24.41 8.48
CA ASN A 183 1.78 -24.69 9.91
C ASN A 183 2.72 -23.88 10.81
N LYS A 184 2.17 -23.24 11.85
CA LYS A 184 2.91 -22.35 12.77
C LYS A 184 2.81 -22.82 14.22
N LYS A 185 3.85 -22.52 15.01
CA LYS A 185 3.79 -22.62 16.48
C LYS A 185 3.04 -21.43 17.08
N SER A 186 3.63 -20.23 16.97
CA SER A 186 2.98 -18.98 17.37
C SER A 186 2.40 -18.27 16.16
N ILE A 187 1.20 -17.71 16.32
CA ILE A 187 0.48 -16.98 15.26
C ILE A 187 1.19 -15.67 14.85
N SER A 188 1.94 -15.06 15.78
CA SER A 188 2.62 -13.77 15.56
C SER A 188 4.07 -13.89 15.12
N SER A 189 4.68 -15.06 15.23
CA SER A 189 6.07 -15.27 14.78
C SER A 189 6.17 -15.24 13.24
N PRO A 190 7.29 -14.80 12.65
CA PRO A 190 7.55 -14.93 11.21
C PRO A 190 7.54 -16.38 10.72
N GLY A 191 7.40 -16.58 9.41
CA GLY A 191 7.47 -17.88 8.77
C GLY A 191 7.96 -17.81 7.32
N ILE A 192 7.74 -18.89 6.58
CA ILE A 192 8.38 -19.13 5.27
C ILE A 192 7.70 -18.42 4.09
N GLY A 193 6.48 -17.90 4.26
CA GLY A 193 5.69 -17.40 3.14
C GLY A 193 6.36 -16.25 2.41
N ASN A 194 7.14 -15.43 3.12
CA ASN A 194 7.85 -14.30 2.54
C ASN A 194 9.02 -14.69 1.62
N TYR A 195 9.60 -15.90 1.75
CA TYR A 195 10.53 -16.40 0.72
C TYR A 195 9.83 -16.54 -0.63
N ILE A 196 8.60 -17.05 -0.61
CA ILE A 196 7.80 -17.27 -1.83
C ILE A 196 7.45 -15.93 -2.47
N THR A 197 6.97 -14.96 -1.68
CA THR A 197 6.57 -13.65 -2.22
C THR A 197 7.77 -12.86 -2.76
N MET A 198 8.88 -12.83 -2.02
CA MET A 198 10.10 -12.12 -2.46
C MET A 198 10.75 -12.77 -3.67
N MET A 199 10.82 -14.11 -3.73
CA MET A 199 11.39 -14.81 -4.89
C MET A 199 10.55 -14.57 -6.16
N LYS A 200 9.21 -14.61 -6.04
CA LYS A 200 8.32 -14.30 -7.17
C LYS A 200 8.43 -12.84 -7.61
N ALA A 201 8.48 -11.89 -6.67
CA ALA A 201 8.64 -10.47 -6.96
C ALA A 201 9.98 -10.19 -7.65
N ALA A 202 11.08 -10.78 -7.16
CA ALA A 202 12.40 -10.64 -7.75
C ALA A 202 12.48 -11.28 -9.14
N SER A 203 11.89 -12.47 -9.32
CA SER A 203 11.82 -13.13 -10.63
C SER A 203 11.07 -12.29 -11.66
N LEU A 204 9.88 -11.77 -11.31
CA LEU A 204 9.10 -10.91 -12.20
C LEU A 204 9.84 -9.60 -12.51
N THR A 205 10.44 -8.97 -11.50
CA THR A 205 11.24 -7.75 -11.68
C THR A 205 12.43 -8.00 -12.62
N ASN A 206 13.16 -9.10 -12.41
CA ASN A 206 14.29 -9.48 -13.25
C ASN A 206 13.87 -9.70 -14.71
N HIS A 207 12.72 -10.36 -14.93
CA HIS A 207 12.20 -10.56 -16.28
C HIS A 207 11.81 -9.24 -16.96
N VAL A 208 11.07 -8.37 -16.26
CA VAL A 208 10.65 -7.06 -16.79
C VAL A 208 11.85 -6.15 -17.07
N LEU A 209 12.93 -6.30 -16.32
CA LEU A 209 14.18 -5.55 -16.50
C LEU A 209 15.22 -6.28 -17.37
N ASP A 210 14.82 -7.30 -18.13
CA ASP A 210 15.68 -8.00 -19.09
C ASP A 210 16.97 -8.57 -18.44
N GLY A 211 16.84 -9.18 -17.26
CA GLY A 211 17.94 -9.75 -16.50
C GLY A 211 18.72 -8.73 -15.65
N LYS A 212 18.28 -7.48 -15.58
CA LYS A 212 19.02 -6.40 -14.92
C LYS A 212 18.41 -6.00 -13.57
N LEU A 213 18.23 -6.98 -12.68
CA LEU A 213 17.65 -6.77 -11.35
C LEU A 213 18.39 -5.72 -10.50
N GLN A 214 19.67 -5.46 -10.77
CA GLN A 214 20.46 -4.42 -10.09
C GLN A 214 19.95 -2.98 -10.29
N TYR A 215 19.09 -2.73 -11.29
CA TYR A 215 18.37 -1.45 -11.42
C TYR A 215 17.06 -1.45 -10.62
N SER A 216 17.02 -2.20 -9.52
CA SER A 216 15.94 -2.18 -8.55
C SER A 216 16.49 -2.11 -7.14
N TYR A 217 15.65 -1.70 -6.21
CA TYR A 217 15.95 -1.73 -4.78
C TYR A 217 14.77 -2.34 -4.00
N VAL A 218 15.01 -2.70 -2.74
CA VAL A 218 13.99 -3.24 -1.85
C VAL A 218 13.57 -2.17 -0.84
N GLN A 219 12.27 -1.92 -0.77
CA GLN A 219 11.66 -1.21 0.34
C GLN A 219 11.20 -2.25 1.36
N ALA A 220 12.04 -2.52 2.35
CA ALA A 220 11.84 -3.57 3.33
C ALA A 220 10.62 -3.31 4.23
N HIS A 221 10.09 -4.38 4.82
CA HIS A 221 9.10 -4.28 5.89
C HIS A 221 9.71 -3.55 7.09
N GLY A 222 10.93 -3.92 7.49
CA GLY A 222 11.83 -3.11 8.30
C GLY A 222 11.20 -2.55 9.58
N THR A 223 10.68 -3.39 10.47
CA THR A 223 9.89 -2.94 11.63
C THR A 223 10.69 -2.47 12.83
N GLY A 224 12.02 -2.65 12.84
CA GLY A 224 12.82 -2.34 14.03
C GLY A 224 12.71 -3.38 15.15
N THR A 225 12.28 -4.61 14.84
CA THR A 225 12.28 -5.72 15.80
C THR A 225 13.47 -6.67 15.61
N PRO A 226 13.98 -7.33 16.67
CA PRO A 226 15.10 -8.27 16.55
C PRO A 226 14.79 -9.45 15.64
N GLN A 227 13.58 -10.01 15.74
CA GLN A 227 13.19 -11.14 14.90
C GLN A 227 13.06 -10.74 13.42
N ASN A 228 12.56 -9.53 13.13
CA ASN A 228 12.43 -9.07 11.76
C ASN A 228 13.80 -8.80 11.11
N ARG A 229 14.75 -8.16 11.81
CA ARG A 229 16.04 -7.81 11.19
C ARG A 229 16.81 -9.05 10.73
N VAL A 230 16.76 -10.15 11.49
CA VAL A 230 17.39 -11.43 11.10
C VAL A 230 16.61 -12.10 9.96
N THR A 231 15.31 -12.33 10.15
CA THR A 231 14.53 -13.11 9.19
C THR A 231 14.35 -12.41 7.84
N GLU A 232 14.10 -11.11 7.84
CA GLU A 232 13.92 -10.34 6.60
C GLU A 232 15.23 -10.17 5.84
N SER A 233 16.32 -9.84 6.54
CA SER A 233 17.63 -9.71 5.88
C SER A 233 18.07 -11.03 5.27
N HIS A 234 17.85 -12.16 5.96
CA HIS A 234 18.15 -13.48 5.41
C HIS A 234 17.38 -13.75 4.10
N ILE A 235 16.07 -13.48 4.07
CA ILE A 235 15.24 -13.64 2.87
C ILE A 235 15.77 -12.80 1.72
N ILE A 236 15.97 -11.49 1.95
CA ILE A 236 16.42 -10.57 0.90
C ILE A 236 17.83 -10.97 0.43
N ASN A 237 18.71 -11.37 1.34
CA ASN A 237 20.07 -11.81 1.05
C ASN A 237 20.12 -13.08 0.19
N GLU A 238 19.34 -14.10 0.52
CA GLU A 238 19.30 -15.34 -0.28
C GLU A 238 18.64 -15.12 -1.64
N VAL A 239 17.64 -14.23 -1.74
CA VAL A 239 17.10 -13.82 -3.04
C VAL A 239 18.16 -13.07 -3.85
N ALA A 240 18.85 -12.09 -3.27
CA ALA A 240 19.93 -11.36 -3.92
C ALA A 240 21.02 -12.30 -4.46
N LYS A 241 21.48 -13.24 -3.61
CA LYS A 241 22.45 -14.28 -3.96
C LYS A 241 21.97 -15.18 -5.10
N THR A 242 20.71 -15.59 -5.07
CA THR A 242 20.10 -16.43 -6.12
C THR A 242 20.10 -15.74 -7.49
N PHE A 243 19.91 -14.42 -7.52
CA PHE A 243 19.99 -13.60 -8.73
C PHE A 243 21.39 -13.02 -9.00
N GLY A 244 22.42 -13.44 -8.27
CA GLY A 244 23.81 -13.02 -8.48
C GLY A 244 24.11 -11.56 -8.13
N LEU A 245 23.26 -10.91 -7.33
CA LEU A 245 23.49 -9.55 -6.85
C LEU A 245 24.51 -9.56 -5.70
N LYS A 246 25.39 -8.55 -5.67
CA LYS A 246 26.39 -8.38 -4.60
C LYS A 246 26.05 -7.25 -3.62
N HIS A 247 25.30 -6.25 -4.07
CA HIS A 247 24.98 -5.04 -3.31
C HIS A 247 23.55 -4.57 -3.63
N TRP A 248 22.55 -5.38 -3.30
CA TRP A 248 21.17 -4.97 -3.53
C TRP A 248 20.76 -3.91 -2.51
N ASP A 249 20.38 -2.72 -2.99
CA ASP A 249 20.00 -1.62 -2.10
C ASP A 249 18.73 -1.96 -1.31
N VAL A 250 18.77 -1.73 0.01
CA VAL A 250 17.64 -1.94 0.93
C VAL A 250 17.43 -0.68 1.76
N THR A 251 16.18 -0.20 1.82
CA THR A 251 15.73 0.90 2.69
C THR A 251 14.50 0.48 3.51
N ALA A 252 14.16 1.25 4.54
CA ALA A 252 13.01 1.02 5.41
C ALA A 252 12.39 2.34 5.89
N ILE A 253 11.28 2.76 5.25
CA ILE A 253 10.58 4.01 5.56
C ILE A 253 10.11 4.13 7.01
N LYS A 254 9.87 3.00 7.70
CA LYS A 254 9.39 2.98 9.10
C LYS A 254 10.36 3.65 10.08
N ALA A 255 11.64 3.79 9.71
CA ALA A 255 12.60 4.59 10.46
C ALA A 255 12.15 6.05 10.64
N HIS A 256 11.38 6.60 9.69
CA HIS A 256 10.97 8.01 9.67
C HIS A 256 9.57 8.24 10.24
N ILE A 257 8.66 7.27 10.04
CA ILE A 257 7.22 7.46 10.29
C ILE A 257 6.61 6.38 11.18
N GLY A 258 7.41 5.44 11.70
CA GLY A 258 6.91 4.31 12.47
C GLY A 258 6.10 3.30 11.64
N HIS A 259 5.25 2.53 12.30
CA HIS A 259 4.48 1.45 11.71
C HIS A 259 2.97 1.72 11.79
N SER A 260 2.40 2.10 10.65
CA SER A 260 0.98 2.43 10.45
C SER A 260 0.06 1.22 10.18
N ILE A 261 0.44 0.04 10.71
CA ILE A 261 -0.31 -1.23 10.60
C ILE A 261 -0.81 -1.50 9.16
N ALA A 262 -2.10 -1.35 8.85
CA ALA A 262 -2.66 -1.64 7.52
C ALA A 262 -2.10 -0.76 6.40
N ALA A 263 -1.78 0.51 6.70
CA ALA A 263 -1.32 1.50 5.74
C ALA A 263 0.19 1.42 5.44
N ALA A 264 0.92 0.55 6.16
CA ALA A 264 2.38 0.52 6.13
C ALA A 264 2.97 0.33 4.73
N ALA A 265 2.39 -0.54 3.91
CA ALA A 265 2.86 -0.72 2.54
C ALA A 265 2.42 0.38 1.57
N GLY A 266 1.38 1.14 1.94
CA GLY A 266 1.01 2.38 1.26
C GLY A 266 2.05 3.47 1.51
N ASP A 267 2.57 3.59 2.74
CA ASP A 267 3.65 4.53 3.04
C ASP A 267 4.94 4.16 2.29
N GLN A 268 5.24 2.85 2.22
CA GLN A 268 6.35 2.31 1.41
C GLN A 268 6.19 2.71 -0.07
N LEU A 269 4.98 2.60 -0.61
CA LEU A 269 4.70 2.97 -2.00
C LEU A 269 4.81 4.47 -2.24
N ALA A 270 4.21 5.30 -1.39
CA ALA A 270 4.29 6.76 -1.49
C ALA A 270 5.75 7.23 -1.46
N ASN A 271 6.56 6.66 -0.55
CA ASN A 271 7.99 6.91 -0.51
C ASN A 271 8.70 6.48 -1.81
N THR A 272 8.38 5.30 -2.35
CA THR A 272 8.93 4.80 -3.61
C THR A 272 8.61 5.72 -4.80
N LEU A 273 7.39 6.26 -4.88
CA LEU A 273 7.03 7.25 -5.91
C LEU A 273 7.86 8.54 -5.73
N GLY A 274 8.11 8.95 -4.49
CA GLY A 274 9.00 10.06 -4.16
C GLY A 274 10.44 9.86 -4.68
N VAL A 275 10.96 8.64 -4.67
CA VAL A 275 12.29 8.33 -5.25
C VAL A 275 12.34 8.69 -6.73
N TRP A 276 11.29 8.38 -7.50
CA TRP A 276 11.23 8.71 -8.93
C TRP A 276 10.87 10.17 -9.21
N GLN A 277 10.31 10.88 -8.23
CA GLN A 277 10.10 12.31 -8.34
C GLN A 277 11.40 13.10 -8.07
N TYR A 278 12.13 12.73 -7.01
CA TYR A 278 13.21 13.54 -6.46
C TYR A 278 14.62 12.96 -6.66
N GLY A 279 14.74 11.68 -7.03
CA GLY A 279 16.04 11.04 -7.31
C GLY A 279 16.79 10.53 -6.09
N TRP A 280 16.17 10.49 -4.91
CA TRP A 280 16.80 10.05 -3.67
C TRP A 280 16.06 8.85 -3.06
N ILE A 281 16.78 7.76 -2.78
CA ILE A 281 16.31 6.72 -1.87
C ILE A 281 16.62 7.19 -0.44
N PRO A 282 15.63 7.38 0.44
CA PRO A 282 15.90 7.72 1.82
C PRO A 282 16.64 6.60 2.55
N GLY A 283 17.66 6.96 3.33
CA GLY A 283 18.36 6.02 4.20
C GLY A 283 17.59 5.74 5.48
N ILE A 284 18.05 4.73 6.21
CA ILE A 284 17.61 4.40 7.57
C ILE A 284 18.42 5.29 8.52
N THR A 285 18.06 6.57 8.63
CA THR A 285 18.88 7.57 9.34
C THR A 285 18.75 7.51 10.86
N THR A 286 17.98 6.56 11.40
CA THR A 286 17.83 6.34 12.84
C THR A 286 18.89 5.40 13.43
N ILE A 287 19.69 4.77 12.58
CA ILE A 287 20.70 3.77 12.97
C ILE A 287 22.12 4.27 12.74
N ASP A 288 23.05 3.77 13.54
CA ASP A 288 24.49 4.10 13.52
C ASP A 288 25.37 2.88 13.17
N HIS A 289 24.79 1.68 13.12
CA HIS A 289 25.42 0.45 12.68
C HIS A 289 24.37 -0.57 12.21
N ILE A 290 24.83 -1.58 11.48
CA ILE A 290 24.06 -2.79 11.18
C ILE A 290 24.32 -3.82 12.29
N ALA A 291 23.28 -4.45 12.82
CA ALA A 291 23.46 -5.48 13.86
C ALA A 291 24.21 -6.71 13.32
N GLU A 292 25.00 -7.35 14.17
CA GLU A 292 25.85 -8.50 13.77
C GLU A 292 25.08 -9.72 13.27
N ASP A 293 23.82 -9.86 13.69
CA ASP A 293 22.92 -10.96 13.30
C ASP A 293 22.16 -10.70 11.99
N VAL A 294 22.41 -9.58 11.33
CA VAL A 294 21.79 -9.23 10.05
C VAL A 294 22.56 -9.88 8.90
N HIS A 295 21.85 -10.59 8.03
CA HIS A 295 22.43 -11.21 6.85
C HIS A 295 22.54 -10.17 5.72
N ALA A 296 23.73 -9.59 5.53
CA ALA A 296 23.94 -8.52 4.55
C ALA A 296 25.05 -8.79 3.52
N THR A 297 25.49 -10.05 3.34
CA THR A 297 26.63 -10.39 2.45
C THR A 297 26.40 -10.02 0.99
N ASN A 298 25.14 -9.90 0.56
CA ASN A 298 24.74 -9.51 -0.80
C ASN A 298 23.92 -8.21 -0.83
N LEU A 299 23.81 -7.51 0.31
CA LEU A 299 22.93 -6.37 0.51
C LEU A 299 23.72 -5.09 0.74
N ASN A 300 23.13 -3.98 0.33
CA ASN A 300 23.56 -2.65 0.73
C ASN A 300 22.42 -2.01 1.53
N ILE A 301 22.44 -2.18 2.85
CA ILE A 301 21.46 -1.57 3.75
C ILE A 301 21.81 -0.10 3.90
N LEU A 302 20.95 0.78 3.37
CA LEU A 302 21.25 2.20 3.24
C LEU A 302 21.11 2.92 4.58
N MET A 303 22.23 3.22 5.24
CA MET A 303 22.25 4.04 6.47
C MET A 303 22.17 5.55 6.18
N GLN A 304 22.41 5.95 4.94
CA GLN A 304 22.33 7.33 4.47
C GLN A 304 21.51 7.43 3.18
N ASN A 305 20.99 8.62 2.89
CA ASN A 305 20.27 8.89 1.65
C ASN A 305 21.18 8.59 0.45
N LYS A 306 20.64 7.93 -0.58
CA LYS A 306 21.37 7.57 -1.79
C LYS A 306 20.77 8.27 -3.00
N PHE A 307 21.57 9.10 -3.67
CA PHE A 307 21.18 9.67 -4.96
C PHE A 307 21.24 8.58 -6.04
N VAL A 308 20.15 8.47 -6.81
CA VAL A 308 19.99 7.45 -7.85
C VAL A 308 19.63 8.09 -9.20
N GLY A 309 20.19 9.27 -9.45
CA GLY A 309 20.00 10.03 -10.69
C GLY A 309 18.74 10.90 -10.64
N GLU A 310 18.68 11.87 -11.55
CA GLU A 310 17.53 12.76 -11.63
C GLU A 310 16.26 11.94 -11.91
N ARG A 311 15.19 12.21 -11.15
CA ARG A 311 13.93 11.45 -11.23
C ARG A 311 14.12 9.93 -11.08
N GLY A 312 15.14 9.53 -10.31
CA GLY A 312 15.43 8.15 -9.96
C GLY A 312 15.80 7.27 -11.16
N GLU A 313 16.39 7.85 -12.20
CA GLU A 313 16.66 7.13 -13.45
C GLU A 313 17.57 5.90 -13.31
N ASN A 314 18.40 5.80 -12.26
CA ASN A 314 19.21 4.61 -12.00
C ASN A 314 18.43 3.47 -11.33
N MET A 315 17.16 3.68 -10.96
CA MET A 315 16.29 2.67 -10.35
C MET A 315 14.99 2.56 -11.14
N LYS A 316 14.86 1.49 -11.93
CA LYS A 316 13.71 1.26 -12.82
C LYS A 316 12.57 0.51 -12.15
N ALA A 317 12.82 -0.14 -11.02
CA ALA A 317 11.82 -0.86 -10.25
C ALA A 317 12.10 -0.84 -8.74
N THR A 318 11.10 -1.19 -7.96
CA THR A 318 11.20 -1.42 -6.52
C THR A 318 10.41 -2.65 -6.15
N ILE A 319 10.92 -3.44 -5.21
CA ILE A 319 10.16 -4.47 -4.53
C ILE A 319 9.75 -3.96 -3.16
N ILE A 320 8.45 -3.79 -2.94
CA ILE A 320 7.89 -3.43 -1.64
C ILE A 320 7.58 -4.71 -0.89
N ASN A 321 8.18 -4.88 0.29
CA ASN A 321 7.97 -6.05 1.13
C ASN A 321 7.13 -5.72 2.37
N ALA A 322 6.11 -6.51 2.65
CA ALA A 322 5.28 -6.36 3.85
C ALA A 322 4.92 -7.72 4.44
N LYS A 323 4.87 -7.79 5.78
CA LYS A 323 4.53 -8.99 6.54
C LYS A 323 3.63 -8.60 7.70
N GLY A 324 2.89 -9.55 8.25
CA GLY A 324 2.05 -9.35 9.42
C GLY A 324 1.75 -10.67 10.13
N PHE A 325 1.09 -10.55 11.29
CA PHE A 325 0.65 -11.70 12.08
C PHE A 325 -0.28 -12.62 11.28
N GLY A 326 -0.44 -13.88 11.72
CA GLY A 326 -1.28 -14.87 11.05
C GLY A 326 -0.61 -15.53 9.85
N GLY A 327 0.68 -15.26 9.64
CA GLY A 327 1.42 -15.70 8.45
C GLY A 327 1.01 -14.96 7.19
N ASN A 328 0.70 -13.67 7.30
CA ASN A 328 0.39 -12.82 6.16
C ASN A 328 1.67 -12.23 5.59
N ASN A 329 2.01 -12.58 4.34
CA ASN A 329 3.19 -12.07 3.66
C ASN A 329 2.80 -11.56 2.28
N ALA A 330 3.32 -10.39 1.90
CA ALA A 330 3.10 -9.81 0.60
C ALA A 330 4.35 -9.11 0.06
N SER A 331 4.61 -9.27 -1.24
CA SER A 331 5.66 -8.53 -1.95
C SER A 331 5.12 -8.02 -3.28
N ALA A 332 5.27 -6.71 -3.53
CA ALA A 332 4.77 -6.04 -4.72
C ALA A 332 5.91 -5.57 -5.60
N VAL A 333 5.73 -5.69 -6.92
CA VAL A 333 6.65 -5.11 -7.91
C VAL A 333 6.08 -3.76 -8.34
N VAL A 334 6.89 -2.71 -8.24
CA VAL A 334 6.53 -1.37 -8.72
C VAL A 334 7.55 -0.94 -9.76
N LEU A 335 7.09 -0.45 -10.90
CA LEU A 335 7.92 0.04 -11.99
C LEU A 335 7.90 1.57 -12.05
N SER A 336 9.07 2.13 -12.33
CA SER A 336 9.26 3.57 -12.50
C SER A 336 8.41 4.15 -13.64
N PRO A 337 8.03 5.45 -13.58
CA PRO A 337 7.36 6.13 -14.69
C PRO A 337 8.07 5.91 -16.03
N GLN A 338 9.40 5.95 -16.05
CA GLN A 338 10.20 5.78 -17.26
C GLN A 338 10.04 4.37 -17.84
N LYS A 339 10.12 3.31 -17.00
CA LYS A 339 9.92 1.93 -17.47
C LYS A 339 8.47 1.69 -17.89
N THR A 340 7.50 2.24 -17.16
CA THR A 340 6.08 2.17 -17.51
C THR A 340 5.82 2.84 -18.86
N MET A 341 6.34 4.04 -19.11
CA MET A 341 6.18 4.73 -20.39
C MET A 341 6.83 3.97 -21.56
N GLN A 342 7.98 3.33 -21.35
CA GLN A 342 8.58 2.44 -22.36
C GLN A 342 7.65 1.27 -22.72
N MET A 343 7.04 0.64 -21.72
CA MET A 343 6.09 -0.45 -21.93
C MET A 343 4.81 0.01 -22.63
N LEU A 344 4.27 1.17 -22.24
CA LEU A 344 3.09 1.76 -22.88
C LEU A 344 3.38 2.13 -24.34
N ASN A 345 4.54 2.72 -24.63
CA ASN A 345 4.94 3.03 -26.00
C ASN A 345 5.05 1.76 -26.86
N LYS A 346 5.60 0.67 -26.29
CA LYS A 346 5.69 -0.62 -26.98
C LYS A 346 4.31 -1.22 -27.27
N LYS A 347 3.35 -1.09 -26.36
CA LYS A 347 2.00 -1.66 -26.52
C LYS A 347 1.10 -0.82 -27.43
N HIS A 348 1.07 0.50 -27.25
CA HIS A 348 0.10 1.40 -27.87
C HIS A 348 0.64 2.22 -29.05
N GLY A 349 1.96 2.22 -29.25
CA GLY A 349 2.64 2.94 -30.32
C GLY A 349 2.79 4.44 -30.07
N SER A 350 3.78 5.03 -30.74
CA SER A 350 4.20 6.43 -30.51
C SER A 350 3.11 7.46 -30.78
N SER A 351 2.18 7.19 -31.70
CA SER A 351 1.06 8.11 -31.99
C SER A 351 0.11 8.25 -30.79
N SER A 352 -0.20 7.13 -30.12
CA SER A 352 -1.01 7.12 -28.90
C SER A 352 -0.30 7.86 -27.76
N ILE A 353 1.00 7.62 -27.59
CA ILE A 353 1.82 8.29 -26.58
C ILE A 353 1.92 9.81 -26.83
N ASN A 354 2.10 10.24 -28.07
CA ASN A 354 2.08 11.67 -28.42
C ASN A 354 0.73 12.32 -28.11
N THR A 355 -0.37 11.62 -28.34
CA THR A 355 -1.72 12.09 -28.01
C THR A 355 -1.91 12.19 -26.50
N TYR A 356 -1.43 11.19 -25.76
CA TYR A 356 -1.41 11.20 -24.29
C TYR A 356 -0.66 12.43 -23.75
N HIS A 357 0.54 12.72 -24.25
CA HIS A 357 1.33 13.87 -23.77
C HIS A 357 0.57 15.19 -23.91
N LYS A 358 -0.07 15.42 -25.07
CA LYS A 358 -0.90 16.63 -25.30
C LYS A 358 -2.07 16.73 -24.31
N ARG A 359 -2.73 15.61 -23.98
CA ARG A 359 -3.81 15.60 -22.99
C ARG A 359 -3.29 15.81 -21.58
N ASN A 360 -2.14 15.22 -21.27
CA ASN A 360 -1.54 15.27 -19.95
C ASN A 360 -1.06 16.68 -19.54
N GLU A 361 -0.70 17.55 -20.49
CA GLU A 361 -0.30 18.94 -20.18
C GLU A 361 -1.32 19.68 -19.31
N ILE A 362 -2.61 19.56 -19.62
CA ILE A 362 -3.69 20.21 -18.85
C ILE A 362 -3.87 19.52 -17.49
N VAL A 363 -3.87 18.19 -17.47
CA VAL A 363 -4.04 17.40 -16.23
C VAL A 363 -2.91 17.68 -15.25
N LYS A 364 -1.67 17.72 -15.73
CA LYS A 364 -0.48 18.00 -14.94
C LYS A 364 -0.55 19.40 -14.33
N ARG A 365 -0.83 20.42 -15.14
CA ARG A 365 -0.99 21.80 -14.66
C ARG A 365 -2.10 21.91 -13.61
N ASN A 366 -3.27 21.31 -13.85
CA ASN A 366 -4.36 21.32 -12.87
C ASN A 366 -3.96 20.63 -11.54
N SER A 367 -3.18 19.55 -11.63
CA SER A 367 -2.65 18.84 -10.46
C SER A 367 -1.68 19.71 -9.67
N GLU A 368 -0.76 20.41 -10.34
CA GLU A 368 0.21 21.32 -9.72
C GLU A 368 -0.47 22.54 -9.09
N GLU A 369 -1.46 23.14 -9.77
CA GLU A 369 -2.24 24.24 -9.23
C GLU A 369 -3.03 23.82 -7.99
N ARG A 370 -3.61 22.62 -8.01
CA ARG A 370 -4.32 22.05 -6.85
C ARG A 370 -3.38 21.79 -5.68
N ASP A 371 -2.22 21.19 -5.93
CA ASP A 371 -1.19 20.95 -4.92
C ASP A 371 -0.76 22.27 -4.24
N GLN A 372 -0.43 23.29 -5.04
CA GLN A 372 -0.11 24.62 -4.51
C GLN A 372 -1.26 25.26 -3.74
N ALA A 373 -2.52 25.04 -4.15
CA ALA A 373 -3.68 25.52 -3.41
C ALA A 373 -3.77 24.85 -2.03
N ILE A 374 -3.56 23.53 -1.95
CA ILE A 374 -3.53 22.77 -0.70
C ILE A 374 -2.39 23.27 0.20
N CYS A 375 -1.17 23.46 -0.31
CA CYS A 375 -0.06 24.02 0.46
C CYS A 375 -0.34 25.42 1.03
N ARG A 376 -1.27 26.17 0.42
CA ARG A 376 -1.74 27.49 0.90
C ARG A 376 -2.96 27.40 1.82
N GLY A 377 -3.32 26.21 2.30
CA GLY A 377 -4.48 25.98 3.17
C GLY A 377 -5.84 26.06 2.46
N LYS A 378 -5.86 26.03 1.12
CA LYS A 378 -7.10 26.01 0.32
C LYS A 378 -7.51 24.58 -0.03
N GLU A 379 -7.40 23.69 0.95
CA GLU A 379 -7.87 22.32 0.81
C GLU A 379 -9.40 22.29 0.74
N SER A 380 -9.93 21.38 -0.06
CA SER A 380 -11.36 21.12 -0.14
C SER A 380 -11.55 19.64 0.08
N VAL A 381 -12.15 19.29 1.21
CA VAL A 381 -12.54 17.92 1.52
C VAL A 381 -13.90 17.67 0.88
N VAL A 382 -13.96 16.64 0.04
CA VAL A 382 -15.23 16.21 -0.57
C VAL A 382 -15.96 15.32 0.44
N TYR A 383 -17.20 15.68 0.78
CA TYR A 383 -18.07 14.88 1.63
C TYR A 383 -19.52 15.11 1.21
N ASN A 384 -20.00 14.26 0.31
CA ASN A 384 -21.26 14.39 -0.40
C ASN A 384 -22.44 13.69 0.31
N PHE A 385 -22.56 13.86 1.62
CA PHE A 385 -23.64 13.23 2.39
C PHE A 385 -25.02 13.68 1.88
N GLY A 386 -25.87 12.72 1.52
CA GLY A 386 -27.24 12.98 1.04
C GLY A 386 -27.32 13.56 -0.39
N ASN A 387 -26.21 13.65 -1.12
CA ASN A 387 -26.18 14.12 -2.50
C ASN A 387 -26.26 12.93 -3.48
N ALA A 388 -27.02 13.07 -4.58
CA ALA A 388 -27.14 12.09 -5.65
C ALA A 388 -27.53 10.67 -5.18
N VAL A 389 -28.35 10.57 -4.13
CA VAL A 389 -28.81 9.30 -3.58
C VAL A 389 -29.81 8.65 -4.55
N LEU A 390 -29.40 7.56 -5.19
CA LEU A 390 -30.25 6.80 -6.09
C LEU A 390 -31.42 6.13 -5.34
N GLN A 391 -32.58 6.12 -5.98
CA GLN A 391 -33.79 5.45 -5.51
C GLN A 391 -34.18 4.31 -6.47
N PRO A 392 -35.06 3.38 -6.07
CA PRO A 392 -35.56 2.34 -6.97
C PRO A 392 -36.19 2.90 -8.26
N SER A 393 -36.77 4.11 -8.22
CA SER A 393 -37.32 4.81 -9.39
C SER A 393 -36.25 5.26 -10.40
N ASP A 394 -34.98 5.30 -10.01
CA ASP A 394 -33.86 5.66 -10.89
C ASP A 394 -33.35 4.46 -11.71
N ILE A 395 -33.91 3.27 -11.49
CA ILE A 395 -33.46 2.03 -12.11
C ILE A 395 -34.41 1.63 -13.23
N GLN A 396 -33.86 1.43 -14.43
CA GLN A 396 -34.57 0.80 -15.54
C GLN A 396 -33.90 -0.53 -15.87
N LEU A 397 -34.66 -1.62 -15.78
CA LEU A 397 -34.18 -2.98 -16.01
C LEU A 397 -34.64 -3.52 -17.36
N SER A 398 -33.74 -4.21 -18.05
CA SER A 398 -34.04 -5.02 -19.22
C SER A 398 -33.34 -6.38 -19.10
N ARG A 399 -33.56 -7.28 -20.06
CA ARG A 399 -32.89 -8.59 -20.07
C ARG A 399 -31.41 -8.52 -20.45
N GLN A 400 -30.94 -7.39 -20.96
CA GLN A 400 -29.59 -7.21 -21.50
C GLN A 400 -28.76 -6.22 -20.69
N GLU A 401 -29.42 -5.22 -20.10
CA GLU A 401 -28.74 -4.10 -19.43
C GLU A 401 -29.60 -3.48 -18.32
N MET A 402 -28.92 -2.80 -17.40
CA MET A 402 -29.48 -1.95 -16.36
C MET A 402 -29.06 -0.49 -16.58
N ARG A 403 -30.03 0.43 -16.61
CA ARG A 403 -29.80 1.87 -16.72
C ARG A 403 -30.11 2.55 -15.39
N LEU A 404 -29.28 3.53 -15.05
CA LEU A 404 -29.36 4.29 -13.81
C LEU A 404 -29.38 5.79 -14.11
N SER A 405 -30.29 6.53 -13.48
CA SER A 405 -30.33 7.99 -13.56
C SER A 405 -28.96 8.60 -13.19
N GLY A 406 -28.53 9.62 -13.93
CA GLY A 406 -27.25 10.31 -13.69
C GLY A 406 -26.02 9.62 -14.30
N PHE A 407 -26.16 8.41 -14.84
CA PHE A 407 -25.07 7.70 -15.51
C PHE A 407 -25.27 7.64 -17.03
N LYS A 408 -24.22 8.01 -17.78
CA LYS A 408 -24.26 8.08 -19.25
C LYS A 408 -24.35 6.69 -19.92
N HIS A 409 -23.72 5.69 -19.32
CA HIS A 409 -23.62 4.35 -19.88
C HIS A 409 -24.47 3.37 -19.07
N PRO A 410 -25.17 2.43 -19.71
CA PRO A 410 -25.81 1.32 -19.01
C PRO A 410 -24.76 0.35 -18.45
N ILE A 411 -25.16 -0.43 -17.46
CA ILE A 411 -24.45 -1.63 -16.99
C ILE A 411 -24.92 -2.81 -17.81
N LYS A 412 -24.01 -3.54 -18.45
CA LYS A 412 -24.36 -4.76 -19.20
C LYS A 412 -24.48 -5.95 -18.26
N LEU A 413 -25.47 -6.81 -18.53
CA LEU A 413 -25.65 -8.04 -17.76
C LEU A 413 -24.71 -9.14 -18.28
N PRO A 414 -24.14 -9.97 -17.38
CA PRO A 414 -23.25 -11.05 -17.78
C PRO A 414 -23.96 -12.07 -18.67
N THR A 415 -23.25 -12.59 -19.66
CA THR A 415 -23.70 -13.66 -20.55
C THR A 415 -22.96 -14.96 -20.22
N ALA A 416 -23.41 -16.07 -20.81
CA ALA A 416 -22.74 -17.34 -20.66
C ALA A 416 -21.56 -17.54 -21.64
N GLU A 417 -21.03 -16.46 -22.24
CA GLU A 417 -19.96 -16.52 -23.24
C GLU A 417 -18.68 -17.15 -22.65
N GLU A 418 -18.34 -16.87 -21.40
CA GLU A 418 -17.21 -17.51 -20.70
C GLU A 418 -17.41 -19.03 -20.48
N PHE A 419 -18.65 -19.51 -20.62
CA PHE A 419 -19.02 -20.92 -20.48
C PHE A 419 -19.42 -21.56 -21.80
N SER A 420 -19.13 -20.93 -22.95
CA SER A 420 -19.55 -21.45 -24.26
C SER A 420 -19.00 -22.84 -24.59
N GLU A 421 -17.89 -23.24 -23.96
CA GLU A 421 -17.33 -24.59 -24.10
C GLU A 421 -18.01 -25.64 -23.19
N PHE A 422 -18.83 -25.21 -22.23
CA PHE A 422 -19.52 -26.07 -21.26
C PHE A 422 -21.05 -26.16 -21.48
N LEU A 423 -21.61 -25.35 -22.37
CA LEU A 423 -23.04 -25.27 -22.71
C LEU A 423 -23.29 -25.72 -24.15
#